data_AF-A0A7X8DSL1-F1
#
_entry.id   AF-A0A7X8DSL1-F1
#
_cell.length_a   1.000
_cell.length_b   1.000
_cell.length_c   1.000
_cell.angle_alpha   90.00
_cell.angle_beta   90.00
_cell.angle_gamma   90.00
#
_symmetry.space_group_name_H-M   'P 1'
#
loop_
_entity.id
_entity.type
_entity.pdbx_description
1 polymer ?
#
loop_
_entity_poly.entity_id
_entity_poly.type
_entity_poly.pdbx_seq_one_letter_code
_entity_poly.pdbx_strand_id
1 'polypeptide(L)'
;MDYNRLNGKQKAAILLVALGPDVSATVFKHLNDEEIEELTLEIANLRSVEKEIKDRVLEEFYELCQAHDYINQGGIEYAREVLEKAVGKERANSILERL
;
A
#
# COMPACT_ATOMS: atom_id res chain seq x y z
N MET A 1 1.17 -19.15 -11.28
CA MET A 1 0.07 -18.87 -10.28
C MET A 1 -0.97 -18.01 -10.98
N ASP A 2 -2.23 -18.00 -10.56
CA ASP A 2 -3.20 -17.03 -11.07
C ASP A 2 -3.43 -15.94 -10.01
N TYR A 3 -3.11 -14.69 -10.36
CA TYR A 3 -3.24 -13.54 -9.46
C TYR A 3 -4.65 -13.38 -8.90
N ASN A 4 -5.69 -13.61 -9.72
CA ASN A 4 -7.09 -13.41 -9.30
C ASN A 4 -7.56 -14.46 -8.30
N ARG A 5 -6.78 -15.52 -8.08
CA ARG A 5 -7.05 -16.60 -7.13
C ARG A 5 -6.22 -16.47 -5.85
N LEU A 6 -5.35 -15.48 -5.75
CA LEU A 6 -4.55 -15.24 -4.56
C LEU A 6 -5.41 -14.67 -3.44
N ASN A 7 -5.32 -15.28 -2.26
CA ASN A 7 -5.89 -14.73 -1.05
C ASN A 7 -4.97 -13.64 -0.45
N GLY A 8 -5.46 -12.89 0.54
CA GLY A 8 -4.69 -11.80 1.16
C GLY A 8 -3.37 -12.25 1.80
N LYS A 9 -3.33 -13.42 2.44
CA LYS A 9 -2.12 -13.95 3.08
C LYS A 9 -1.04 -14.30 2.06
N GLN A 10 -1.44 -14.89 0.93
CA GLN A 10 -0.56 -15.17 -0.20
C GLN A 10 0.01 -13.90 -0.82
N LYS A 11 -0.83 -12.86 -0.99
CA LYS A 11 -0.36 -11.55 -1.49
C LYS A 11 0.61 -10.90 -0.51
N ALA A 12 0.33 -10.94 0.79
CA ALA A 12 1.24 -10.43 1.82
C ALA A 12 2.59 -11.16 1.82
N ALA A 13 2.59 -12.49 1.69
CA ALA A 13 3.81 -13.28 1.58
C ALA A 13 4.64 -12.89 0.34
N ILE A 14 3.99 -12.71 -0.82
CA ILE A 14 4.64 -12.27 -2.06
C ILE A 14 5.25 -10.87 -1.89
N LEU A 15 4.52 -9.95 -1.27
CA LEU A 15 4.98 -8.59 -0.96
C LEU A 15 6.23 -8.63 -0.08
N LEU A 16 6.20 -9.38 1.01
CA LEU A 16 7.32 -9.52 1.95
C LEU A 16 8.57 -10.08 1.26
N VAL A 17 8.43 -11.14 0.47
CA VAL A 17 9.55 -11.68 -0.31
C VAL A 17 10.09 -10.65 -1.30
N ALA A 18 9.23 -9.83 -1.92
CA ALA A 18 9.65 -8.78 -2.83
C ALA A 18 10.40 -7.63 -2.14
N LEU A 19 10.04 -7.31 -0.90
CA LEU A 19 10.70 -6.30 -0.06
C LEU A 19 12.05 -6.78 0.51
N GLY A 20 12.27 -8.09 0.53
CA GLY A 20 13.49 -8.70 1.05
C GLY A 20 13.50 -8.86 2.57
N PRO A 21 14.51 -9.57 3.11
CA PRO A 21 14.52 -10.01 4.51
C PRO A 21 14.63 -8.85 5.50
N ASP A 22 15.44 -7.83 5.22
CA ASP A 22 15.67 -6.73 6.16
C ASP A 22 14.40 -5.90 6.38
N VAL A 23 13.71 -5.55 5.29
CA VAL A 23 12.46 -4.77 5.36
C VAL A 23 11.36 -5.62 5.96
N SER A 24 11.22 -6.87 5.52
CA SER A 24 10.22 -7.81 6.06
C SER A 24 10.37 -8.01 7.56
N ALA A 25 11.60 -8.12 8.06
CA ALA A 25 11.85 -8.25 9.50
C ALA A 25 11.33 -7.05 10.30
N THR A 26 11.26 -5.85 9.71
CA THR A 26 10.65 -4.70 10.39
C THR A 26 9.13 -4.79 10.42
N VAL A 27 8.50 -5.35 9.39
CA VAL A 27 7.05 -5.62 9.38
C VAL A 27 6.69 -6.67 10.42
N PHE A 28 7.45 -7.77 10.50
CA PHE A 28 7.20 -8.86 11.46
C PHE A 28 7.23 -8.42 12.93
N LYS A 29 7.98 -7.37 13.28
CA LYS A 29 8.01 -6.82 14.64
C LYS A 29 6.66 -6.24 15.11
N HIS A 30 5.74 -5.99 14.20
CA HIS A 30 4.41 -5.43 14.48
C HIS A 30 3.29 -6.48 14.46
N LEU A 31 3.64 -7.74 14.22
CA LEU A 31 2.69 -8.85 14.12
C LEU A 31 2.68 -9.65 15.43
N ASN A 32 1.55 -10.30 15.70
CA ASN A 32 1.45 -11.27 16.78
C ASN A 32 1.95 -12.66 16.35
N ASP A 33 2.12 -13.58 17.29
CA ASP A 33 2.69 -14.92 17.05
C ASP A 33 1.88 -15.73 16.02
N GLU A 34 0.55 -15.63 16.03
CA GLU A 34 -0.33 -16.32 15.08
C GLU A 34 -0.14 -15.77 13.66
N GLU A 35 -0.11 -14.44 13.50
CA GLU A 35 0.14 -13.79 12.21
C GLU A 35 1.52 -14.12 11.64
N ILE A 36 2.53 -14.20 12.51
CA ILE A 36 3.90 -14.60 12.14
C ILE A 36 3.91 -16.03 11.61
N GLU A 37 3.26 -16.96 12.31
CA GLU A 37 3.19 -18.37 11.90
C GLU A 37 2.50 -18.52 10.54
N GLU A 38 1.36 -17.86 10.36
CA GLU A 38 0.59 -17.91 9.12
C GLU A 38 1.37 -17.35 7.92
N LEU A 39 1.99 -16.17 8.07
CA LEU A 39 2.77 -15.57 6.98
C LEU A 39 4.03 -16.36 6.68
N THR A 40 4.69 -16.93 7.70
CA THR A 40 5.86 -17.78 7.51
C THR A 40 5.50 -19.02 6.71
N LEU A 41 4.34 -19.64 7.00
CA LEU A 41 3.84 -20.79 6.25
C LEU A 41 3.57 -20.44 4.79
N GLU A 42 2.92 -19.30 4.53
CA GLU A 42 2.68 -18.84 3.16
C GLU A 42 3.99 -18.57 2.41
N ILE A 43 4.95 -17.88 3.02
CA ILE A 43 6.28 -17.62 2.44
C ILE A 43 6.99 -18.93 2.11
N ALA A 44 6.98 -19.91 3.01
CA ALA A 44 7.59 -21.22 2.78
C ALA A 44 6.94 -22.00 1.62
N ASN A 45 5.63 -21.79 1.40
CA ASN A 45 4.89 -22.40 0.31
C ASN A 45 5.06 -21.69 -1.04
N LEU A 46 5.65 -20.49 -1.08
CA LEU A 46 6.01 -19.78 -2.31
C LEU A 46 7.19 -20.47 -3.00
N ARG A 47 6.90 -21.42 -3.91
CA ARG A 47 7.96 -22.12 -4.67
C ARG A 47 8.70 -21.21 -5.66
N SER A 48 7.95 -20.57 -6.54
CA SER A 48 8.45 -19.56 -7.47
C SER A 48 7.31 -18.65 -7.86
N VAL A 49 7.51 -17.34 -7.74
CA VAL A 49 6.53 -16.34 -8.11
C VAL A 49 6.95 -15.75 -9.45
N GLU A 50 6.08 -15.84 -10.44
CA GLU A 50 6.30 -15.23 -11.76
C GLU A 50 6.39 -13.70 -11.61
N LYS A 51 7.26 -13.06 -12.41
CA LYS A 51 7.53 -11.62 -12.31
C LYS A 51 6.24 -10.81 -12.44
N GLU A 52 5.37 -11.13 -13.38
CA GLU A 52 4.07 -10.43 -13.54
C GLU A 52 3.19 -10.49 -12.29
N ILE A 53 3.19 -11.61 -11.57
CA ILE A 53 2.36 -11.75 -10.36
C ILE A 53 2.91 -10.87 -9.25
N LYS A 54 4.24 -10.88 -9.09
CA LYS A 54 4.92 -10.01 -8.13
C LYS A 54 4.66 -8.54 -8.44
N ASP A 55 4.79 -8.13 -9.69
CA ASP A 55 4.58 -6.75 -10.13
C ASP A 55 3.13 -6.30 -9.85
N ARG A 56 2.14 -7.16 -10.12
CA ARG A 56 0.72 -6.88 -9.82
C ARG A 56 0.42 -6.76 -8.32
N VAL A 57 1.06 -7.59 -7.48
CA VAL A 57 0.89 -7.49 -6.02
C VAL A 57 1.49 -6.18 -5.49
N LEU A 58 2.63 -5.74 -6.04
CA LEU A 58 3.24 -4.47 -5.69
C LEU A 58 2.39 -3.27 -6.14
N GLU A 59 1.82 -3.33 -7.35
CA GLU A 59 0.92 -2.30 -7.87
C GLU A 59 -0.33 -2.16 -7.02
N GLU A 60 -1.01 -3.26 -6.68
CA GLU A 60 -2.16 -3.27 -5.77
C GLU A 60 -1.80 -2.68 -4.39
N PHE A 61 -0.66 -3.08 -3.81
CA PHE A 61 -0.21 -2.52 -2.54
C PHE A 61 0.05 -1.01 -2.63
N TYR A 62 0.67 -0.54 -3.72
CA TYR A 62 0.92 0.87 -3.95
C TYR A 62 -0.37 1.69 -4.10
N GLU A 63 -1.37 1.15 -4.82
CA GLU A 63 -2.69 1.76 -4.93
C GLU A 63 -3.39 1.84 -3.56
N LEU A 64 -3.27 0.81 -2.72
CA LEU A 64 -3.79 0.83 -1.35
C LEU A 64 -3.10 1.89 -0.48
N CYS A 65 -1.76 2.02 -0.58
CA CYS A 65 -1.02 3.08 0.10
C CYS A 65 -1.48 4.47 -0.36
N GLN A 66 -1.63 4.69 -1.67
CA GLN A 66 -2.14 5.95 -2.20
C GLN A 66 -3.56 6.24 -1.71
N ALA A 67 -4.47 5.26 -1.72
CA ALA A 67 -5.82 5.44 -1.21
C ALA A 67 -5.82 5.78 0.29
N HIS A 68 -4.97 5.13 1.08
CA HIS A 68 -4.77 5.43 2.50
C HIS A 68 -4.18 6.85 2.70
N ASP A 69 -3.23 7.27 1.87
CA ASP A 69 -2.66 8.62 1.91
C ASP A 69 -3.68 9.68 1.47
N TYR A 70 -4.53 9.40 0.47
CA TYR A 70 -5.65 10.27 0.09
C TYR A 70 -6.69 10.42 1.21
N ILE A 71 -6.96 9.34 1.95
CA ILE A 71 -7.86 9.37 3.12
C ILE A 71 -7.22 10.15 4.27
N ASN A 72 -5.91 10.03 4.47
CA ASN A 72 -5.16 10.81 5.47
C ASN A 72 -4.93 12.27 5.06
N GLN A 73 -4.97 12.58 3.76
CA GLN A 73 -5.10 13.93 3.20
C GLN A 73 -6.58 14.42 3.16
N GLY A 74 -7.49 13.71 3.83
CA GLY A 74 -8.88 14.13 3.98
C GLY A 74 -8.98 15.45 4.74
N GLY A 75 -9.54 16.48 4.09
CA GLY A 75 -9.75 17.80 4.66
C GLY A 75 -9.25 18.94 3.77
N ILE A 76 -8.70 19.98 4.40
CA ILE A 76 -8.21 21.21 3.74
C ILE A 76 -7.09 20.92 2.72
N GLU A 77 -6.27 19.87 2.89
CA GLU A 77 -5.13 19.61 2.02
C GLU A 77 -5.57 19.10 0.63
N TYR A 78 -6.49 18.13 0.59
CA TYR A 78 -7.11 17.70 -0.67
C TYR A 78 -7.91 18.84 -1.33
N ALA A 79 -8.67 19.60 -0.54
CA ALA A 79 -9.37 20.78 -1.04
C ALA A 79 -8.40 21.83 -1.61
N ARG A 80 -7.24 22.02 -0.97
CA ARG A 80 -6.15 22.88 -1.45
C ARG A 80 -5.63 22.39 -2.78
N GLU A 81 -5.27 21.12 -2.89
CA GLU A 81 -4.71 20.58 -4.14
C GLU A 81 -5.70 20.70 -5.31
N VAL A 82 -6.98 20.43 -5.07
CA VAL A 82 -8.06 20.61 -6.06
C VAL A 82 -8.22 22.08 -6.44
N LEU A 83 -8.24 22.99 -5.46
CA LEU A 83 -8.36 24.42 -5.71
C LEU A 83 -7.13 24.97 -6.43
N GLU A 84 -5.91 24.57 -6.06
CA GLU A 84 -4.68 25.01 -6.73
C GLU A 84 -4.67 24.60 -8.21
N LYS A 85 -5.11 23.37 -8.53
CA LYS A 85 -5.23 22.88 -9.91
C LYS A 85 -6.35 23.57 -10.70
N ALA A 86 -7.46 23.93 -10.05
CA ALA A 86 -8.63 24.51 -10.71
C ALA A 86 -8.55 26.04 -10.89
N VAL A 87 -8.04 26.77 -9.90
CA VAL A 87 -8.09 28.24 -9.85
C VAL A 87 -6.73 28.91 -9.66
N GLY A 88 -5.66 28.13 -9.55
CA GLY A 88 -4.32 28.64 -9.28
C GLY A 88 -4.06 28.90 -7.79
N LYS A 89 -2.77 28.89 -7.43
CA LYS A 89 -2.30 28.87 -6.03
C LYS A 89 -2.78 30.03 -5.16
N GLU A 90 -2.73 31.25 -5.69
CA GLU A 90 -3.15 32.45 -4.94
C GLU A 90 -4.65 32.44 -4.63
N ARG A 91 -5.48 32.08 -5.61
CA ARG A 91 -6.93 32.07 -5.44
C ARG A 91 -7.38 30.91 -4.56
N ALA A 92 -6.71 29.76 -4.65
CA ALA A 92 -6.92 28.63 -3.75
C ALA A 92 -6.71 29.03 -2.28
N ASN A 93 -5.59 29.68 -1.96
CA ASN A 93 -5.29 30.14 -0.60
C ASN A 93 -6.35 31.12 -0.07
N SER A 94 -6.79 32.08 -0.89
CA SER A 94 -7.83 33.03 -0.49
C SER A 94 -9.20 32.38 -0.16
N ILE A 95 -9.51 31.25 -0.80
CA ILE A 95 -10.76 30.51 -0.57
C ILE A 95 -10.64 29.70 0.72
N LEU A 96 -9.49 29.09 0.96
CA LEU A 96 -9.22 28.30 2.16
C LEU A 96 -9.14 29.17 3.43
N GLU A 97 -8.60 30.39 3.35
CA GLU A 97 -8.54 31.34 4.48
C GLU A 97 -9.93 31.80 4.97
N ARG A 98 -10.99 31.57 4.19
CA ARG A 98 -12.37 31.99 4.50
C ARG A 98 -13.22 30.89 5.14
N LEU A 99 -12.68 29.68 5.31
CA LEU A 99 -13.32 28.52 5.94
C LEU A 99 -12.87 28.40 7.40
#